data_AF-A0A645FDW9-F1
#
_entry.id   AF-A0A645FDW9-F1
#
_cell.length_a   1.000
_cell.length_b   1.000
_cell.length_c   1.000
_cell.angle_alpha   90.00
_cell.angle_beta   90.00
_cell.angle_gamma   90.00
#
_symmetry.space_group_name_H-M   'P 1'
#
loop_
_entity.id
_entity.type
_entity.pdbx_description
1 polymer ?
#
loop_
_entity_poly.entity_id
_entity_poly.type
_entity_poly.pdbx_seq_one_letter_code
_entity_poly.pdbx_strand_id
1 'polypeptide(L)' 'MAIRGIGRWTAEMFLIFHLMRPNVLPLDDVGLINGISQNYFSGDPVSRSDAREVAEAWKPWCSVATWYIWRSLDPLPVTY' A
#
# COMPACT_ATOMS: atom_id res chain seq x y z
N MET A 1 -20.11 -14.32 -5.30
CA MET A 1 -20.62 -13.36 -6.29
C MET A 1 -19.69 -12.16 -6.32
N ALA A 2 -19.35 -11.64 -7.49
CA ALA A 2 -18.57 -10.41 -7.66
C ALA A 2 -19.51 -9.27 -8.06
N ILE A 3 -19.29 -8.07 -7.53
CA ILE A 3 -20.05 -6.87 -7.88
C ILE A 3 -19.43 -6.25 -9.13
N ARG A 4 -20.23 -6.06 -10.19
CA ARG A 4 -19.77 -5.42 -11.41
C ARG A 4 -19.22 -4.02 -11.11
N GLY A 5 -17.99 -3.74 -11.54
CA GLY A 5 -17.30 -2.47 -11.31
C GLY A 5 -16.39 -2.42 -10.08
N ILE A 6 -16.39 -3.46 -9.23
CA ILE A 6 -15.48 -3.55 -8.08
C ILE A 6 -14.35 -4.54 -8.40
N GLY A 7 -13.18 -4.00 -8.69
CA GLY A 7 -11.93 -4.77 -8.84
C GLY A 7 -11.24 -5.01 -7.48
N ARG A 8 -10.13 -5.76 -7.50
CA ARG A 8 -9.33 -6.06 -6.31
C ARG A 8 -8.88 -4.79 -5.59
N TRP A 9 -8.21 -3.89 -6.31
CA TRP A 9 -7.72 -2.62 -5.77
C TRP A 9 -8.86 -1.80 -5.12
N THR A 10 -10.02 -1.69 -5.78
CA THR A 10 -11.18 -0.99 -5.23
C THR A 10 -11.68 -1.62 -3.93
N ALA A 11 -11.74 -2.96 -3.86
CA ALA A 11 -12.13 -3.68 -2.65
C ALA A 11 -11.11 -3.47 -1.52
N GLU A 12 -9.81 -3.47 -1.83
CA GLU A 12 -8.74 -3.22 -0.86
C GLU A 12 -8.80 -1.79 -0.31
N MET A 13 -9.03 -0.78 -1.17
CA MET A 13 -9.24 0.60 -0.73
C MET A 13 -10.45 0.73 0.22
N PHE A 14 -11.55 0.04 -0.10
CA PHE A 14 -12.73 0.00 0.77
C PHE A 14 -12.41 -0.64 2.13
N LEU A 15 -11.65 -1.75 2.13
CA LEU A 15 -11.25 -2.43 3.36
C LEU A 15 -10.37 -1.54 4.25
N ILE A 16 -9.46 -0.75 3.66
CA ILE A 16 -8.56 0.16 4.38
C ILE A 16 -9.34 1.35 4.95
N PHE A 17 -10.08 2.09 4.11
CA PHE A 17 -10.61 3.40 4.50
C PHE A 17 -12.02 3.37 5.09
N HIS A 18 -12.85 2.41 4.70
CA HIS A 18 -14.22 2.33 5.20
C HIS A 18 -14.37 1.31 6.32
N LEU A 19 -13.73 0.15 6.18
CA LEU A 19 -13.79 -0.92 7.19
C LEU A 19 -12.62 -0.93 8.17
N MET A 20 -11.65 -0.01 8.00
CA MET A 20 -10.50 0.15 8.90
C MET A 20 -9.77 -1.17 9.20
N ARG A 21 -9.68 -2.06 8.21
CA ARG A 21 -8.97 -3.33 8.36
C ARG A 21 -7.48 -3.03 8.48
N PRO A 22 -6.79 -3.46 9.55
CA PRO A 22 -5.41 -3.06 9.81
C PRO A 22 -4.38 -3.78 8.92
N ASN A 23 -4.74 -4.94 8.36
CA ASN A 23 -3.81 -5.85 7.68
C ASN A 23 -4.16 -6.09 6.20
N VAL A 24 -4.34 -5.02 5.44
CA VAL A 24 -4.55 -5.06 3.99
C VAL A 24 -3.33 -4.49 3.28
N LEU A 25 -2.83 -5.20 2.27
CA LEU A 25 -1.67 -4.82 1.46
C LEU A 25 -2.09 -4.72 -0.02
N PRO A 26 -2.33 -3.51 -0.54
CA PRO A 26 -2.84 -3.31 -1.90
C PRO A 26 -1.71 -3.39 -2.94
N LEU A 27 -1.24 -4.60 -3.26
CA LEU A 27 -0.11 -4.83 -4.18
C LEU A 27 -0.34 -4.40 -5.63
N ASP A 28 -1.59 -4.09 -6.01
CA ASP A 28 -1.92 -3.50 -7.32
C ASP A 28 -1.77 -1.97 -7.32
N ASP A 29 -1.46 -1.34 -6.19
CA ASP A 29 -1.32 0.10 -6.06
C ASP A 29 0.05 0.58 -6.53
N VAL A 30 0.08 1.38 -7.60
CA VAL A 30 1.32 1.90 -8.19
C VAL A 30 2.05 2.84 -7.22
N GLY A 31 1.31 3.61 -6.41
CA GLY A 31 1.89 4.48 -5.39
C GLY A 31 2.64 3.69 -4.31
N LEU A 32 2.05 2.60 -3.82
CA LEU A 32 2.70 1.71 -2.86
C LEU A 32 3.97 1.10 -3.43
N ILE A 33 3.94 0.55 -4.66
CA ILE A 33 5.13 -0.06 -5.28
C ILE A 33 6.23 0.99 -5.48
N ASN A 34 5.89 2.19 -5.97
CA ASN A 34 6.85 3.28 -6.12
C ASN A 34 7.43 3.72 -4.76
N GLY A 35 6.60 3.85 -3.73
CA GLY A 35 7.08 4.20 -2.41
C GLY A 35 7.98 3.12 -1.79
N ILE A 36 7.68 1.84 -1.99
CA ILE A 36 8.59 0.75 -1.57
C ILE A 36 9.92 0.85 -2.31
N SER A 37 9.88 1.08 -3.63
CA SER A 37 11.08 1.28 -4.46
C SER A 37 11.97 2.39 -3.91
N GLN A 38 11.42 3.57 -3.64
CA GLN A 38 12.18 4.72 -3.13
C GLN A 38 12.75 4.47 -1.72
N ASN A 39 11.97 3.86 -0.82
CA ASN A 39 12.35 3.76 0.59
C ASN A 39 13.21 2.53 0.93
N TYR A 40 13.07 1.43 0.17
CA TYR A 40 13.74 0.15 0.49
C TYR A 40 14.72 -0.33 -0.59
N PHE A 41 14.60 0.20 -1.83
CA PHE A 41 15.38 -0.27 -2.97
C PHE A 41 16.12 0.87 -3.70
N SER A 42 16.30 2.03 -3.06
CA SER A 42 17.03 3.17 -3.65
C SER A 42 16.50 3.64 -5.02
N GLY A 43 15.21 3.41 -5.28
CA GLY A 43 14.56 3.76 -6.55
C GLY A 43 14.62 2.68 -7.64
N ASP A 44 15.21 1.51 -7.35
CA ASP A 44 15.22 0.40 -8.31
C ASP A 44 13.83 -0.21 -8.52
N PRO A 45 13.53 -0.80 -9.69
CA PRO A 45 12.25 -1.45 -9.95
C PRO A 45 11.93 -2.55 -8.93
N VAL A 46 10.73 -2.50 -8.37
CA VAL A 46 10.26 -3.45 -7.34
C VAL A 46 9.16 -4.34 -7.93
N SER A 47 9.33 -5.65 -7.80
CA SER A 47 8.29 -6.61 -8.18
C SER A 47 7.26 -6.79 -7.06
N ARG A 48 6.12 -7.41 -7.37
CA ARG A 48 5.10 -7.74 -6.36
C ARG A 48 5.57 -8.76 -5.33
N SER A 49 6.53 -9.62 -5.68
CA SER A 49 7.12 -10.55 -4.70
C SER A 49 8.00 -9.81 -3.72
N ASP A 50 8.84 -8.89 -4.20
CA ASP A 50 9.75 -8.12 -3.34
C ASP A 50 8.95 -7.23 -2.40
N ALA A 51 7.92 -6.55 -2.91
CA ALA A 51 6.99 -5.77 -2.09
C ALA A 51 6.28 -6.61 -1.03
N ARG A 52 5.95 -7.88 -1.34
CA ARG A 52 5.33 -8.79 -0.37
C ARG A 52 6.31 -9.19 0.72
N GLU A 53 7.58 -9.44 0.37
CA GLU A 53 8.63 -9.76 1.34
C GLU A 53 8.87 -8.61 2.32
N VAL A 54 8.97 -7.37 1.82
CA VAL A 54 9.06 -6.18 2.68
C VAL A 54 7.86 -6.09 3.62
N ALA A 55 6.65 -6.34 3.11
CA ALA A 55 5.42 -6.25 3.88
C ALA A 55 5.25 -7.33 4.95
N GLU A 56 6.06 -8.41 4.95
CA GLU A 56 6.04 -9.39 6.06
C GLU A 56 6.43 -8.72 7.39
N ALA A 57 7.36 -7.77 7.36
CA ALA A 57 7.75 -6.99 8.54
C ALA A 57 6.67 -6.01 9.02
N TRP A 58 5.68 -5.71 8.19
CA TRP A 58 4.59 -4.78 8.52
C TRP A 58 3.42 -5.46 9.22
N LYS A 59 3.36 -6.80 9.22
CA LYS A 59 2.25 -7.52 9.83
C LYS A 59 2.23 -7.29 11.35
N PRO A 60 1.03 -7.17 11.96
CA PRO A 60 -0.31 -7.25 11.36
C PRO A 60 -0.89 -5.88 10.90
N TRP A 61 -0.05 -4.88 10.63
CA TRP A 61 -0.42 -3.48 10.39
C TRP A 61 -0.09 -3.00 8.96
N CYS A 62 -0.22 -3.87 7.95
CA CYS A 62 0.11 -3.55 6.56
C CYS A 62 -0.62 -2.29 6.04
N SER A 63 -1.84 -2.00 6.50
CA SER A 63 -2.59 -0.83 6.06
C SER A 63 -2.01 0.47 6.63
N VAL A 64 -1.49 0.42 7.86
CA VAL A 64 -0.80 1.55 8.48
C VAL A 64 0.53 1.81 7.78
N ALA A 65 1.32 0.76 7.54
CA ALA A 65 2.58 0.88 6.80
C ALA A 65 2.35 1.43 5.38
N THR A 66 1.35 0.88 4.67
CA THR A 66 0.93 1.38 3.35
C THR A 66 0.61 2.87 3.38
N TRP A 67 -0.12 3.33 4.40
CA TRP A 67 -0.42 4.74 4.58
C TRP A 67 0.84 5.61 4.73
N TYR A 68 1.80 5.19 5.56
CA TYR A 68 3.08 5.90 5.68
C TYR A 68 3.89 5.91 4.38
N ILE A 69 3.86 4.84 3.61
CA ILE A 69 4.53 4.79 2.31
C ILE A 69 3.90 5.78 1.34
N TRP A 70 2.57 5.88 1.26
CA TRP A 70 1.93 6.93 0.47
C TRP A 70 2.33 8.33 0.94
N ARG A 71 2.34 8.57 2.27
CA ARG A 71 2.78 9.84 2.84
C ARG A 71 4.24 10.19 2.51
N SER A 72 5.12 9.20 2.37
CA SER A 72 6.53 9.42 2.03
C SER A 72 6.74 9.97 0.62
N LEU A 73 5.76 9.77 -0.27
CA LEU A 73 5.80 10.27 -1.65
C LEU A 73 5.28 11.70 -1.78
N ASP A 74 4.60 12.22 -0.76
CA ASP A 74 4.05 13.57 -0.82
C ASP A 74 5.17 14.61 -0.67
N PRO A 75 5.27 15.58 -1.60
CA PRO A 75 6.33 16.59 -1.57
C PRO A 75 6.15 17.62 -0.46
N LEU A 76 4.98 17.67 0.18
CA LEU A 76 4.64 18.64 1.21
C LEU A 76 4.29 17.93 2.52
N PRO A 77 4.82 18.41 3.66
CA PRO A 77 4.40 17.91 4.96
C PRO A 77 2.91 18.24 5.18
N VAL A 78 2.12 17.27 5.63
CA VAL A 78 0.72 17.53 6.00
C VAL A 78 0.69 18.28 7.31
N THR A 79 0.09 19.46 7.26
CA THR A 79 -0.36 20.22 8.42
C THR A 79 -1.73 19.70 8.83
N TYR A 80 -1.83 19.16 10.05
CA TYR A 80 -3.08 18.80 10.70
C TYR A 80 -3.66 19.98 11.47
#